data_AF-A0A1L5KTW5-F1
#
_entry.id   AF-A0A1L5KTW5-F1
#
_cell.length_a   1.000
_cell.length_b   1.000
_cell.length_c   1.000
_cell.angle_alpha   90.00
_cell.angle_beta   90.00
_cell.angle_gamma   90.00
#
_symmetry.space_group_name_H-M   'P 1'
#
loop_
_entity.id
_entity.type
_entity.pdbx_description
1 polymer ?
#
loop_
_entity_poly.entity_id
_entity_poly.type
_entity_poly.pdbx_seq_one_letter_code
_entity_poly.pdbx_strand_id
1 'polypeptide(L)'
;MTAMGNSRTSFVATAVGLVINIVMDPVLIFGIGPFAEMGVMGAGLATVFAQMIVTAVFILAALKDEIIFQKVRLLEKVDRESMMTIVKIGFPTGVQSMIFTSISMIIARMIAGFGDSAVAVQKVGSQIESISWMTAEGFGGR
;
A
#
# COMPACT_ATOMS: atom_id res chain seq x y z
N MET A 1 -4.49 -13.26 6.19
CA MET A 1 -3.85 -14.38 5.45
C MET A 1 -2.37 -14.53 5.82
N THR A 2 -1.61 -13.44 5.99
CA THR A 2 -0.22 -13.46 6.49
C THR A 2 -0.09 -13.96 7.93
N ALA A 3 -1.01 -13.59 8.82
CA ALA A 3 -1.04 -14.07 10.22
C ALA A 3 -1.32 -15.58 10.40
N MET A 4 -1.72 -16.30 9.35
CA MET A 4 -1.95 -17.76 9.38
C MET A 4 -0.94 -18.57 8.54
N GLY A 5 0.14 -17.94 8.06
CA GLY A 5 1.20 -18.63 7.30
C GLY A 5 0.88 -18.91 5.83
N ASN A 6 -0.28 -18.50 5.30
CA ASN A 6 -0.59 -18.58 3.87
C ASN A 6 -0.02 -17.36 3.11
N SER A 7 1.32 -17.26 3.09
CA SER A 7 2.05 -16.15 2.48
C SER A 7 2.10 -16.25 0.95
N ARG A 8 1.95 -17.45 0.38
CA ARG A 8 2.04 -17.67 -1.08
C ARG A 8 0.92 -16.99 -1.84
N THR A 9 -0.33 -17.14 -1.40
CA THR A 9 -1.49 -16.51 -2.06
C THR A 9 -1.40 -14.99 -2.01
N SER A 10 -0.99 -14.44 -0.88
CA SER A 10 -0.79 -13.00 -0.70
C SER A 10 0.35 -12.48 -1.58
N PHE A 11 1.45 -13.22 -1.70
CA PHE A 11 2.58 -12.86 -2.54
C PHE A 11 2.21 -12.85 -4.03
N VAL A 12 1.51 -13.88 -4.51
CA VAL A 12 1.07 -13.96 -5.91
C VAL A 12 0.10 -12.83 -6.25
N ALA A 13 -0.86 -12.53 -5.37
CA ALA A 13 -1.80 -11.43 -5.57
C ALA A 13 -1.08 -10.07 -5.68
N THR A 14 -0.15 -9.80 -4.76
CA THR A 14 0.66 -8.57 -4.80
C THR A 14 1.56 -8.52 -6.04
N ALA A 15 2.19 -9.62 -6.43
CA ALA A 15 3.06 -9.68 -7.60
C ALA A 15 2.30 -9.41 -8.90
N VAL A 16 1.10 -10.01 -9.07
CA VAL A 16 0.24 -9.75 -10.23
C VAL A 16 -0.19 -8.29 -10.28
N GLY A 17 -0.60 -7.72 -9.14
CA GLY A 17 -0.94 -6.30 -9.04
C GLY A 17 0.20 -5.37 -9.43
N LEU A 18 1.41 -5.68 -8.98
CA LEU A 18 2.61 -4.91 -9.27
C LEU A 18 2.98 -4.96 -10.75
N VAL A 19 2.90 -6.14 -11.38
CA VAL A 19 3.12 -6.28 -12.83
C VAL A 19 2.11 -5.46 -13.62
N ILE A 20 0.83 -5.52 -13.25
CA ILE A 20 -0.22 -4.73 -13.90
C ILE A 20 0.06 -3.23 -13.75
N ASN A 21 0.47 -2.79 -12.56
CA ASN A 21 0.77 -1.39 -12.31
C ASN A 21 1.96 -0.90 -13.16
N ILE A 22 3.06 -1.66 -13.21
CA ILE A 22 4.24 -1.35 -14.04
C ILE A 22 3.90 -1.25 -15.53
N VAL A 23 2.92 -2.02 -16.01
CA VAL A 23 2.50 -1.99 -17.42
C VAL A 23 1.49 -0.88 -17.68
N MET A 24 0.52 -0.67 -16.79
CA MET A 24 -0.54 0.34 -16.95
C MET A 24 -0.03 1.76 -16.78
N ASP A 25 0.95 1.98 -15.88
CA ASP A 25 1.52 3.30 -15.64
C ASP A 25 2.08 3.93 -16.92
N PRO A 26 3.05 3.35 -17.65
CA PRO A 26 3.58 3.97 -18.87
C PRO A 26 2.52 4.07 -19.99
N VAL A 27 1.58 3.13 -20.07
CA VAL A 27 0.51 3.15 -21.06
C VAL A 27 -0.42 4.36 -20.84
N LEU A 28 -0.83 4.62 -19.61
CA LEU A 28 -1.76 5.70 -19.27
C LEU A 28 -1.07 7.05 -19.08
N ILE A 29 0.18 7.07 -18.60
CA ILE A 29 0.97 8.29 -18.44
C ILE A 29 1.36 8.85 -19.81
N PHE A 30 1.98 8.04 -20.67
CA PHE A 30 2.50 8.47 -21.97
C PHE A 30 1.48 8.33 -23.11
N GLY A 31 0.29 7.78 -22.85
CA GLY A 31 -0.74 7.59 -23.88
C GLY A 31 -0.32 6.63 -24.99
N ILE A 32 0.35 5.53 -24.66
CA ILE A 32 0.84 4.55 -25.64
C ILE A 32 -0.34 3.66 -26.09
N GLY A 33 -0.76 3.77 -27.35
CA GLY A 33 -1.85 2.97 -27.93
C GLY A 33 -3.12 3.79 -28.21
N PRO A 34 -4.34 3.31 -27.86
CA PRO A 34 -5.61 4.03 -28.13
C PRO A 34 -5.94 5.11 -27.11
N PHE A 35 -5.08 5.34 -26.11
CA PHE A 35 -5.33 6.24 -24.99
C PHE A 35 -4.59 7.56 -25.17
N ALA A 36 -5.22 8.66 -24.76
CA ALA A 36 -4.58 9.98 -24.75
C ALA A 36 -3.53 10.06 -23.62
N GLU A 37 -2.55 10.94 -23.77
CA GLU A 37 -1.56 11.23 -22.73
C GLU A 37 -2.24 11.87 -21.52
N MET A 38 -2.41 11.12 -20.42
CA MET A 38 -3.09 11.60 -19.21
C MET A 38 -2.10 12.09 -18.13
N GLY A 39 -0.79 11.94 -18.35
CA GLY A 39 0.25 12.39 -17.42
C GLY A 39 0.02 11.88 -15.99
N VAL A 40 0.02 12.78 -15.02
CA VAL A 40 -0.18 12.47 -13.58
C VAL A 40 -1.55 11.85 -13.30
N MET A 41 -2.59 12.22 -14.06
CA MET A 41 -3.93 11.65 -13.92
C MET A 41 -3.97 10.18 -14.37
N GLY A 42 -3.16 9.82 -15.38
CA GLY A 42 -2.98 8.45 -15.83
C GLY A 42 -2.37 7.55 -14.74
N ALA A 43 -1.34 8.04 -14.03
CA ALA A 43 -0.72 7.33 -12.90
C ALA A 43 -1.72 7.05 -11.76
N GLY A 44 -2.57 8.03 -11.44
CA GLY A 44 -3.62 7.86 -10.44
C GLY A 44 -4.63 6.78 -10.83
N LEU A 45 -5.12 6.80 -12.08
CA LEU A 45 -6.06 5.80 -12.59
C LEU A 45 -5.44 4.40 -12.66
N ALA A 46 -4.19 4.29 -13.10
CA ALA A 46 -3.45 3.03 -13.13
C ALA A 46 -3.34 2.41 -11.73
N THR A 47 -3.08 3.23 -10.71
CA THR A 47 -2.98 2.78 -9.31
C THR A 47 -4.33 2.27 -8.80
N VAL A 48 -5.41 3.02 -9.03
CA VAL A 48 -6.77 2.60 -8.61
C VAL A 48 -7.16 1.30 -9.29
N PHE A 49 -6.85 1.15 -10.58
CA PHE A 49 -7.18 -0.05 -11.33
C PHE A 49 -6.38 -1.27 -10.87
N ALA A 50 -5.06 -1.12 -10.66
CA ALA A 50 -4.23 -2.17 -10.09
C ALA A 50 -4.73 -2.59 -8.70
N GLN A 51 -5.10 -1.64 -7.85
CA GLN A 51 -5.63 -1.91 -6.52
C GLN A 51 -7.00 -2.63 -6.56
N MET A 52 -7.85 -2.29 -7.53
CA MET A 52 -9.11 -2.98 -7.78
C MET A 52 -8.88 -4.45 -8.19
N ILE A 53 -7.89 -4.72 -9.05
CA ILE A 53 -7.53 -6.08 -9.46
C ILE A 53 -6.94 -6.87 -8.30
N VAL A 54 -6.03 -6.29 -7.53
CA VAL A 54 -5.50 -6.94 -6.31
C VAL A 54 -6.63 -7.30 -5.37
N THR A 55 -7.55 -6.36 -5.12
CA THR A 55 -8.73 -6.59 -4.28
C THR A 55 -9.61 -7.71 -4.83
N ALA A 56 -9.85 -7.75 -6.15
CA ALA A 56 -10.60 -8.82 -6.79
C ALA A 56 -9.90 -10.20 -6.65
N VAL A 57 -8.58 -10.25 -6.81
CA VAL A 57 -7.79 -11.47 -6.59
C VAL A 57 -7.87 -11.92 -5.14
N PHE A 58 -7.81 -11.00 -4.17
CA PHE A 58 -8.00 -11.31 -2.76
C PHE A 58 -9.40 -11.86 -2.47
N ILE A 59 -10.45 -11.25 -3.05
CA ILE A 59 -11.83 -11.74 -2.89
C ILE A 59 -11.97 -13.14 -3.49
N LEU A 60 -11.48 -13.36 -4.71
CA LEU A 60 -11.54 -14.67 -5.37
C LEU A 60 -10.74 -15.75 -4.62
N ALA A 61 -9.57 -15.39 -4.10
CA ALA A 61 -8.77 -16.27 -3.25
C ALA A 61 -9.50 -16.59 -1.94
N ALA A 62 -10.14 -15.59 -1.34
CA ALA A 62 -10.90 -15.74 -0.11
C ALA A 62 -12.17 -16.59 -0.30
N LEU A 63 -12.82 -16.51 -1.47
CA LEU A 63 -13.97 -17.34 -1.83
C LEU A 63 -13.60 -18.80 -2.13
N LYS A 64 -12.36 -19.07 -2.54
CA LYS A 64 -11.84 -20.43 -2.79
C LYS A 64 -11.28 -21.11 -1.54
N ASP A 65 -11.04 -20.37 -0.46
CA ASP A 65 -10.49 -20.89 0.78
C ASP A 65 -11.63 -21.35 1.70
N GLU A 66 -12.04 -22.62 1.59
CA GLU A 66 -13.15 -23.23 2.36
C GLU A 66 -12.96 -23.14 3.89
N ILE A 67 -11.72 -22.96 4.37
CA ILE A 67 -11.38 -22.97 5.80
C ILE A 67 -11.61 -21.60 6.45
N ILE A 68 -11.47 -20.50 5.70
CA ILE A 68 -11.52 -19.14 6.25
C ILE A 68 -12.96 -18.62 6.28
N PHE A 69 -13.74 -18.88 5.23
CA PHE A 69 -14.99 -18.17 5.00
C PHE A 69 -16.23 -18.77 5.67
N GLN A 70 -16.19 -20.01 6.19
CA GLN A 70 -17.31 -20.52 6.99
C GLN A 70 -17.53 -19.75 8.31
N LYS A 71 -16.51 -19.02 8.80
CA LYS A 71 -16.62 -18.19 10.02
C LYS A 71 -16.75 -16.69 9.76
N VAL A 72 -16.56 -16.21 8.52
CA VAL A 72 -16.75 -14.79 8.19
C VAL A 72 -18.24 -14.56 7.95
N ARG A 73 -18.99 -14.38 9.04
CA ARG A 73 -20.37 -13.91 8.96
C ARG A 73 -20.34 -12.40 8.71
N LEU A 74 -20.19 -12.01 7.44
CA LEU A 74 -20.23 -10.60 6.98
C LEU A 74 -21.51 -9.85 7.40
N LEU A 75 -22.55 -10.58 7.82
CA LEU A 75 -23.88 -10.07 8.21
C LEU A 75 -24.14 -10.15 9.72
N GLU A 76 -23.19 -10.62 10.53
CA GLU A 76 -23.36 -10.65 11.98
C GLU A 76 -23.10 -9.27 12.56
N LYS A 77 -23.91 -8.85 13.53
CA LYS A 77 -23.76 -7.52 14.17
C LYS A 77 -22.34 -7.40 14.69
N VAL A 78 -21.58 -6.47 14.10
CA VAL A 78 -20.24 -6.11 14.57
C VAL A 78 -20.35 -5.75 16.05
N ASP A 79 -19.73 -6.57 16.88
CA ASP A 79 -19.70 -6.35 18.29
C ASP A 79 -18.93 -5.05 18.59
N ARG A 80 -19.59 -4.15 19.33
CA ARG A 80 -19.09 -2.79 19.58
C ARG A 80 -17.79 -2.82 20.38
N GLU A 81 -17.61 -3.84 21.21
CA GLU A 81 -16.39 -4.08 21.99
C GLU A 81 -15.22 -4.49 21.10
N SER A 82 -15.46 -5.39 20.14
CA SER A 82 -14.48 -5.76 19.11
C SER A 82 -14.06 -4.56 18.26
N MET A 83 -15.01 -3.71 17.84
CA MET A 83 -14.71 -2.49 17.09
C MET A 83 -13.88 -1.48 17.92
N MET A 84 -14.24 -1.28 19.20
CA MET A 84 -13.47 -0.41 20.11
C MET A 84 -12.07 -0.94 20.38
N THR A 85 -11.87 -2.25 20.37
CA THR A 85 -10.56 -2.88 20.53
C THR A 85 -9.67 -2.59 19.32
N ILE A 86 -10.20 -2.76 18.11
CA ILE A 86 -9.48 -2.41 16.87
C ILE A 86 -9.11 -0.92 16.87
N VAL A 87 -10.05 -0.04 17.24
CA VAL A 87 -9.78 1.40 17.32
C VAL A 87 -8.71 1.71 18.38
N LYS A 88 -8.78 1.11 19.58
CA LYS A 88 -7.77 1.36 20.62
C LYS A 88 -6.36 0.88 20.25
N ILE A 89 -6.24 -0.16 19.43
CA ILE A 89 -4.96 -0.67 18.93
C ILE A 89 -4.46 0.14 17.73
N GLY A 90 -5.37 0.46 16.81
CA GLY A 90 -5.06 1.19 15.58
C GLY A 90 -4.83 2.69 15.81
N PHE A 91 -5.51 3.31 16.77
CA PHE A 91 -5.40 4.74 17.08
C PHE A 91 -3.97 5.16 17.47
N PRO A 92 -3.29 4.54 18.44
CA PRO A 92 -1.92 4.94 18.80
C PRO A 92 -0.95 4.77 17.63
N THR A 93 -1.07 3.65 16.90
CA THR A 93 -0.23 3.37 15.72
C THR A 93 -0.46 4.41 14.62
N GLY A 94 -1.72 4.75 14.34
CA GLY A 94 -2.08 5.77 13.34
C GLY A 94 -1.57 7.15 13.72
N VAL A 95 -1.73 7.55 14.99
CA VAL A 95 -1.19 8.83 15.49
C VAL A 95 0.33 8.87 15.36
N GLN A 96 1.03 7.80 15.72
CA GLN A 96 2.48 7.70 15.56
C GLN A 96 2.90 7.87 14.09
N SER A 97 2.26 7.17 13.16
CA SER A 97 2.55 7.31 11.72
C SER A 97 2.27 8.72 11.20
N MET A 98 1.17 9.36 11.65
CA MET A 98 0.85 10.74 11.27
C MET A 98 1.91 11.73 11.76
N ILE A 99 2.36 11.60 13.00
CA ILE A 99 3.42 12.44 13.57
C ILE A 99 4.72 12.25 12.77
N PHE A 100 5.12 11.01 12.53
CA PHE A 100 6.34 10.69 11.79
C PHE A 100 6.32 11.25 10.36
N THR A 101 5.20 11.07 9.65
CA THR A 101 5.02 11.61 8.30
C THR A 101 5.04 13.13 8.29
N SER A 102 4.43 13.77 9.29
CA SER A 102 4.41 15.23 9.43
C SER A 102 5.81 15.81 9.65
N ILE A 103 6.59 15.19 10.55
CA ILE A 103 7.99 15.59 10.79
C ILE A 103 8.81 15.45 9.51
N SER A 104 8.67 14.32 8.81
CA SER A 104 9.38 14.05 7.55
C SER A 104 9.05 15.08 6.48
N MET A 105 7.77 15.47 6.34
CA MET A 105 7.35 16.52 5.41
C MET A 105 7.92 17.89 5.76
N ILE A 106 7.98 18.25 7.05
CA ILE A 106 8.56 19.53 7.49
C ILE A 106 10.05 19.58 7.16
N ILE A 107 10.79 18.52 7.45
CA ILE A 107 12.22 18.42 7.11
C ILE A 107 12.42 18.54 5.60
N ALA A 108 11.65 17.81 4.80
CA ALA A 108 11.71 17.89 3.34
C ALA A 108 11.44 19.32 2.83
N ARG A 109 10.46 20.01 3.42
CA ARG A 109 10.15 21.41 3.07
C ARG A 109 11.25 22.38 3.46
N MET A 110 11.90 22.18 4.61
CA MET A 110 13.06 22.99 5.00
C MET A 110 14.21 22.79 4.03
N ILE A 111 14.51 21.55 3.67
CA ILE A 111 15.58 21.19 2.73
C ILE A 111 15.31 21.74 1.32
N ALA A 112 14.04 21.80 0.90
CA ALA A 112 13.66 22.42 -0.36
C ALA A 112 14.05 23.90 -0.49
N GLY A 113 14.24 24.59 0.64
CA GLY A 113 14.77 25.96 0.65
C GLY A 113 16.28 26.06 0.36
N PHE A 114 17.05 24.97 0.47
CA PHE A 114 18.51 24.95 0.30
C PHE A 114 18.96 24.69 -1.15
N GLY A 115 18.02 24.57 -2.09
CA GLY A 115 18.28 24.39 -3.52
C GLY A 115 18.12 22.96 -4.03
N ASP A 116 18.08 22.83 -5.35
CA ASP A 116 17.70 21.57 -6.05
C ASP A 116 18.58 20.38 -5.68
N SER A 117 19.88 20.61 -5.45
CA SER A 117 20.81 19.55 -5.04
C SER A 117 20.46 18.97 -3.67
N ALA A 118 19.99 19.79 -2.73
CA ALA A 118 19.63 19.33 -1.39
C ALA A 118 18.35 18.47 -1.42
N VAL A 119 17.38 18.86 -2.25
CA VAL A 119 16.16 18.08 -2.49
C VAL A 119 16.48 16.73 -3.14
N ALA A 120 17.38 16.71 -4.13
CA ALA A 120 17.79 15.48 -4.77
C ALA A 120 18.43 14.49 -3.79
N VAL A 121 19.33 14.97 -2.93
CA VAL A 121 19.96 14.16 -1.88
C VAL A 121 18.93 13.62 -0.87
N GLN A 122 18.00 14.47 -0.40
CA GLN A 122 16.93 14.03 0.50
C GLN A 122 16.06 12.94 -0.13
N LYS A 123 15.69 13.09 -1.40
CA LYS A 123 14.86 12.11 -2.12
C LYS A 123 15.55 10.76 -2.21
N VAL A 124 16.84 10.73 -2.57
CA VAL A 124 17.63 9.50 -2.65
C VAL A 124 17.78 8.88 -1.25
N GLY A 125 18.10 9.70 -0.24
CA GLY A 125 18.21 9.25 1.15
C GLY A 125 16.92 8.57 1.65
N SER A 126 15.77 9.19 1.41
CA SER A 126 14.46 8.62 1.78
C SER A 126 14.15 7.29 1.09
N GLN A 127 14.58 7.09 -0.17
CA GLN A 127 14.39 5.80 -0.84
C GLN A 127 15.24 4.68 -0.20
N ILE A 128 16.50 5.00 0.14
CA ILE A 128 17.39 4.03 0.82
C ILE A 128 16.86 3.70 2.22
N GLU A 129 16.39 4.70 2.95
CA GLU A 129 15.79 4.52 4.26
C GLU A 129 14.53 3.64 4.18
N SER A 130 13.67 3.88 3.18
CA SER A 130 12.45 3.09 2.97
C SER A 130 12.73 1.61 2.73
N ILE A 131 13.75 1.27 1.93
CA ILE A 131 14.16 -0.13 1.71
C ILE A 131 14.63 -0.76 3.03
N SER A 132 15.40 -0.01 3.82
CA SER A 132 15.91 -0.47 5.12
C SER A 132 14.77 -0.72 6.10
N TRP A 133 13.80 0.19 6.19
CA TRP A 133 12.59 0.06 7.00
C TRP A 133 11.74 -1.14 6.58
N MET A 134 11.43 -1.28 5.29
CA MET A 134 10.62 -2.39 4.79
C MET A 134 11.28 -3.75 5.07
N THR A 135 12.60 -3.80 4.96
CA THR A 135 13.37 -5.02 5.30
C THR A 135 13.27 -5.32 6.80
N ALA A 136 13.44 -4.31 7.65
CA ALA A 136 13.34 -4.45 9.10
C ALA A 136 11.94 -4.89 9.55
N GLU A 137 10.88 -4.30 8.99
CA GLU A 137 9.49 -4.69 9.26
C GLU A 137 9.21 -6.14 8.84
N GLY A 138 9.74 -6.56 7.68
CA GLY A 138 9.62 -7.93 7.19
C GLY A 138 10.24 -8.98 8.14
N PHE A 139 11.32 -8.63 8.84
CA PHE A 139 11.92 -9.50 9.86
C PHE A 139 11.25 -9.40 11.23
N GLY A 140 10.72 -8.23 11.60
CA GLY A 140 10.05 -7.98 12.89
C GLY A 140 8.63 -8.56 12.99
N GLY A 141 8.00 -8.90 11.86
CA GLY A 141 6.66 -9.50 11.81
C GLY A 141 6.59 -11.01 12.12
N ARG A 142 7.60 -11.59 12.77
CA ARG A 142 7.60 -12.99 13.26
C ARG A 142 7.53 -13.03 14.78
#